data_AF-A0A9X8VE02-F1
#
_entry.id   AF-A0A9X8VE02-F1
#
_cell.length_a   1.000
_cell.length_b   1.000
_cell.length_c   1.000
_cell.angle_alpha   90.00
_cell.angle_beta   90.00
_cell.angle_gamma   90.00
#
_symmetry.space_group_name_H-M   'P 1'
#
loop_
_entity.id
_entity.type
_entity.pdbx_description
1 polymer ?
#
loop_
_entity_poly.entity_id
_entity_poly.type
_entity_poly.pdbx_seq_one_letter_code
_entity_poly.pdbx_strand_id
1 'polypeptide(L)'
;TLAVARIQERRPDGGLVLESAFMPCSSSVSAIPVLKRFLGESAGLVAERARTLAQRIAAPGQQGVADVAEFMMLQLLNRMQPRLSHLARLGTLHPERLYETLVAFCG
;
A
#
# COMPACT_ATOMS: atom_id res chain seq x y z
N THR A 1 10.72 18.05 -20.35
CA THR A 1 10.88 18.58 -18.97
C THR A 1 10.08 17.71 -18.02
N LEU A 2 10.49 17.58 -16.75
CA LEU A 2 9.78 16.77 -15.73
C LEU A 2 9.21 17.67 -14.64
N ALA A 3 8.00 17.37 -14.17
CA ALA A 3 7.36 18.11 -13.08
C ALA A 3 7.99 17.73 -11.73
N VAL A 4 8.37 18.74 -10.93
CA VAL A 4 9.07 18.54 -9.64
C VAL A 4 8.24 18.95 -8.42
N ALA A 5 7.28 19.86 -8.58
CA ALA A 5 6.36 20.30 -7.53
C ALA A 5 5.12 20.95 -8.14
N ARG A 6 4.05 21.08 -7.33
CA ARG A 6 2.88 21.90 -7.62
C ARG A 6 2.73 22.97 -6.53
N ILE A 7 2.60 24.23 -6.94
CA ILE A 7 2.33 25.35 -6.02
C ILE A 7 0.84 25.33 -5.71
N GLN A 8 0.51 25.28 -4.43
CA GLN A 8 -0.86 25.37 -3.93
C GLN A 8 -1.26 26.82 -3.67
N GLU A 9 -0.38 27.59 -3.02
CA GLU A 9 -0.63 28.98 -2.65
C GLU A 9 0.66 29.79 -2.66
N ARG A 10 0.56 31.07 -3.01
CA ARG A 10 1.60 32.07 -2.73
C ARG A 10 1.10 32.98 -1.61
N ARG A 11 1.78 32.96 -0.49
CA ARG A 11 1.46 33.77 0.69
C ARG A 11 1.77 35.26 0.45
N PRO A 12 1.12 36.19 1.18
CA PRO A 12 1.36 37.63 1.05
C PRO A 12 2.79 38.06 1.36
N ASP A 13 3.52 37.31 2.19
CA ASP A 13 4.94 37.51 2.50
C ASP A 13 5.90 37.03 1.39
N GLY A 14 5.35 36.46 0.31
CA GLY A 14 6.10 35.89 -0.81
C GLY A 14 6.45 34.41 -0.67
N GLY A 15 6.13 33.77 0.46
CA GLY A 15 6.34 32.33 0.66
C GLY A 15 5.47 31.47 -0.25
N LEU A 16 5.99 30.32 -0.69
CA LEU A 16 5.22 29.35 -1.50
C LEU A 16 4.82 28.15 -0.65
N VAL A 17 3.53 27.81 -0.71
CA VAL A 17 3.01 26.56 -0.16
C VAL A 17 2.97 25.55 -1.31
N LEU A 18 3.73 24.46 -1.15
CA LEU A 18 3.70 23.35 -2.10
C LEU A 18 2.62 22.36 -1.70
N GLU A 19 1.98 21.76 -2.71
CA GLU A 19 1.00 20.74 -2.44
C GLU A 19 1.67 19.44 -1.97
N SER A 20 1.31 19.00 -0.76
CA SER A 20 1.87 17.80 -0.12
C SER A 20 1.48 16.49 -0.80
N ALA A 21 0.33 16.46 -1.49
CA ALA A 21 -0.16 15.30 -2.22
C ALA A 21 0.45 15.16 -3.63
N PHE A 22 1.24 16.13 -4.08
CA PHE A 22 1.90 16.05 -5.39
C PHE A 22 2.90 14.89 -5.42
N MET A 23 2.72 13.99 -6.40
CA MET A 23 3.64 12.88 -6.65
C MET A 23 4.44 13.17 -7.93
N PRO A 24 5.76 13.45 -7.84
CA PRO A 24 6.58 13.70 -9.02
C PRO A 24 6.76 12.41 -9.84
N CYS A 25 7.01 12.58 -11.15
CA CYS A 25 7.55 11.49 -11.96
C CYS A 25 8.91 11.07 -11.37
N SER A 26 9.04 9.82 -10.94
CA SER A 26 10.23 9.31 -10.27
C SER A 26 10.53 7.87 -10.68
N SER A 27 11.81 7.53 -10.72
CA SER A 27 12.30 6.15 -10.90
C SER A 27 12.28 5.33 -9.60
N SER A 28 12.01 5.97 -8.46
CA SER A 28 11.98 5.32 -7.16
C SER A 28 10.83 5.82 -6.29
N VAL A 29 10.06 4.88 -5.73
CA VAL A 29 9.03 5.12 -4.71
C VAL A 29 9.61 5.84 -3.49
N SER A 30 10.89 5.62 -3.17
CA SER A 30 11.56 6.30 -2.05
C SER A 30 11.64 7.82 -2.21
N ALA A 31 11.57 8.35 -3.44
CA ALA A 31 11.54 9.79 -3.72
C ALA A 31 10.11 10.39 -3.64
N ILE A 32 9.10 9.55 -3.37
CA ILE A 32 7.70 9.96 -3.21
C ILE A 32 7.25 9.56 -1.79
N PRO A 33 7.47 10.43 -0.77
CA PRO A 33 7.26 10.06 0.64
C PRO A 33 5.85 9.56 0.96
N VAL A 34 4.82 10.16 0.35
CA VAL A 34 3.42 9.75 0.50
C VAL A 34 3.22 8.31 0.04
N LEU A 35 3.78 7.94 -1.12
CA LEU A 35 3.66 6.60 -1.69
C LEU A 35 4.46 5.57 -0.88
N LYS A 36 5.66 5.95 -0.41
CA LYS A 36 6.47 5.09 0.47
C LYS A 36 5.75 4.78 1.78
N ARG A 37 5.14 5.80 2.39
CA ARG A 37 4.34 5.66 3.60
C ARG A 37 3.12 4.76 3.36
N PHE A 38 2.38 5.02 2.29
CA PHE A 38 1.23 4.20 1.89
C PHE A 38 1.59 2.71 1.74
N LEU A 39 2.73 2.39 1.12
CA LEU A 39 3.19 1.00 0.96
C LEU A 39 3.48 0.34 2.33
N GLY A 40 4.13 1.06 3.25
CA GLY A 40 4.38 0.57 4.60
C GLY A 40 3.10 0.32 5.39
N GLU A 41 2.15 1.27 5.34
CA GLU A 41 0.84 1.15 6.00
C GLU A 41 0.02 0.00 5.40
N SER A 42 0.01 -0.14 4.07
CA SER A 42 -0.69 -1.22 3.37
C SER A 42 -0.17 -2.59 3.79
N ALA A 43 1.15 -2.76 3.90
CA ALA A 43 1.75 -4.02 4.37
C ALA A 43 1.31 -4.37 5.80
N GLY A 44 1.21 -3.37 6.69
CA GLY A 44 0.71 -3.53 8.05
C GLY A 44 -0.79 -3.89 8.10
N LEU A 45 -1.62 -3.17 7.34
CA LEU A 45 -3.07 -3.40 7.28
C LEU A 45 -3.41 -4.81 6.76
N VAL A 46 -2.69 -5.28 5.74
CA VAL A 46 -2.85 -6.65 5.22
C VAL A 46 -2.50 -7.69 6.28
N ALA A 47 -1.42 -7.47 7.05
CA ALA A 47 -1.02 -8.38 8.13
C ALA A 47 -2.08 -8.45 9.25
N GLU A 48 -2.59 -7.30 9.71
CA GLU A 48 -3.63 -7.23 10.74
C GLU A 48 -4.95 -7.88 10.27
N ARG A 49 -5.31 -7.65 9.01
CA ARG A 49 -6.50 -8.27 8.42
C ARG A 49 -6.37 -9.79 8.34
N ALA A 50 -5.20 -10.29 7.89
CA ALA A 50 -4.93 -11.72 7.84
C ALA A 50 -5.00 -12.36 9.24
N ARG A 51 -4.40 -11.71 10.24
CA ARG A 51 -4.44 -12.17 11.65
C ARG A 51 -5.88 -12.25 12.17
N THR A 52 -6.69 -11.23 11.89
CA THR A 52 -8.10 -11.18 12.32
C THR A 52 -8.91 -12.31 11.69
N LEU A 53 -8.73 -12.59 10.40
CA LEU A 53 -9.42 -13.69 9.70
C LEU A 53 -8.95 -15.06 10.21
N ALA A 54 -7.64 -15.25 10.43
CA ALA A 54 -7.11 -16.50 10.96
C ALA A 54 -7.68 -16.83 12.34
N GLN A 55 -7.83 -15.83 13.22
CA GLN A 55 -8.45 -16.02 14.54
C GLN A 55 -9.93 -16.40 14.44
N ARG A 56 -10.67 -15.81 13.50
CA ARG A 56 -12.09 -16.14 13.28
C ARG A 56 -12.27 -17.55 12.76
N ILE A 57 -11.51 -17.94 11.73
CA ILE A 57 -11.55 -19.28 11.13
C ILE A 57 -11.17 -20.37 12.15
N ALA A 58 -10.28 -20.07 13.09
CA ALA A 58 -9.88 -21.01 14.14
C ALA A 58 -10.92 -21.14 15.27
N ALA A 59 -11.96 -20.30 15.32
CA ALA A 59 -12.96 -20.34 16.38
C ALA A 59 -13.92 -21.53 16.22
N PRO A 60 -14.21 -22.29 17.30
CA PRO A 60 -15.13 -23.42 17.22
C PRO A 60 -16.56 -22.96 16.89
N GLY A 61 -17.23 -23.67 15.98
CA GLY A 61 -18.62 -23.41 15.59
C GLY A 61 -18.84 -22.77 14.22
N GLN A 62 -17.77 -22.50 13.46
CA GLN A 62 -17.86 -22.09 12.05
C GLN A 62 -17.88 -23.32 11.13
N GLN A 63 -19.04 -23.62 10.55
CA GLN A 63 -19.21 -24.58 9.45
C GLN A 63 -20.16 -24.01 8.40
N GLY A 64 -19.66 -23.64 7.21
CA GLY A 64 -20.48 -23.19 6.07
C GLY A 64 -19.70 -22.56 4.89
N VAL A 65 -20.43 -22.05 3.89
CA VAL A 65 -19.86 -21.39 2.68
C VAL A 65 -19.13 -20.08 3.02
N ALA A 66 -19.56 -19.39 4.08
CA ALA A 66 -18.88 -18.19 4.59
C ALA A 66 -17.41 -18.50 4.95
N ASP A 67 -17.13 -19.70 5.47
CA ASP A 67 -15.79 -20.13 5.87
C ASP A 67 -14.86 -20.32 4.66
N VAL A 68 -15.41 -20.77 3.52
CA VAL A 68 -14.63 -20.96 2.29
C VAL A 68 -14.19 -19.61 1.71
N ALA A 69 -15.08 -18.63 1.67
CA ALA A 69 -14.75 -17.28 1.20
C ALA A 69 -13.74 -16.59 2.12
N GLU A 70 -13.91 -16.69 3.44
CA GLU A 70 -12.95 -16.15 4.41
C GLU A 70 -11.59 -16.85 4.31
N PHE A 71 -11.56 -18.17 4.09
CA PHE A 71 -10.33 -18.93 3.88
C PHE A 71 -9.61 -18.52 2.58
N MET A 72 -10.33 -18.38 1.47
CA MET A 72 -9.74 -17.90 0.20
C MET A 72 -9.17 -16.48 0.35
N MET A 73 -9.89 -15.60 1.06
CA MET A 73 -9.38 -14.26 1.38
C MET A 73 -8.13 -14.32 2.25
N LEU A 74 -8.11 -15.18 3.27
CA LEU A 74 -6.93 -15.39 4.10
C LEU A 74 -5.74 -15.91 3.27
N GLN A 75 -5.96 -16.84 2.34
CA GLN A 75 -4.91 -17.32 1.44
C GLN A 75 -4.36 -16.19 0.55
N LEU A 76 -5.21 -15.33 0.01
CA LEU A 76 -4.80 -14.16 -0.76
C LEU A 76 -3.95 -13.21 0.09
N LEU A 77 -4.43 -12.83 1.28
CA LEU A 77 -3.72 -11.92 2.17
C LEU A 77 -2.38 -12.50 2.62
N ASN A 78 -2.32 -13.79 2.97
CA ASN A 78 -1.07 -14.47 3.34
C ASN A 78 -0.07 -14.51 2.18
N ARG A 79 -0.53 -14.55 0.92
CA ARG A 79 0.35 -14.46 -0.25
C ARG A 79 0.87 -13.05 -0.48
N MET A 80 0.04 -12.04 -0.25
CA MET A 80 0.36 -10.64 -0.55
C MET A 80 1.16 -9.95 0.55
N GLN A 81 0.92 -10.29 1.82
CA GLN A 81 1.62 -9.71 2.98
C GLN A 81 3.15 -9.74 2.83
N PRO A 82 3.80 -10.89 2.56
CA PRO A 82 5.26 -10.93 2.47
C PRO A 82 5.78 -10.18 1.24
N ARG A 83 5.02 -10.15 0.14
CA ARG A 83 5.36 -9.38 -1.06
C ARG A 83 5.36 -7.88 -0.76
N LEU A 84 4.29 -7.36 -0.15
CA LEU A 84 4.20 -5.95 0.23
C LEU A 84 5.26 -5.58 1.26
N SER A 85 5.52 -6.45 2.26
CA SER A 85 6.57 -6.23 3.26
C SER A 85 7.97 -6.17 2.63
N HIS A 86 8.25 -7.04 1.65
CA HIS A 86 9.50 -7.01 0.89
C HIS A 86 9.63 -5.69 0.10
N LEU A 87 8.62 -5.32 -0.68
CA LEU A 87 8.63 -4.08 -1.46
C LEU A 87 8.84 -2.84 -0.58
N ALA A 88 8.21 -2.80 0.61
CA ALA A 88 8.35 -1.70 1.57
C ALA A 88 9.78 -1.53 2.11
N ARG A 89 10.59 -2.60 2.10
CA ARG A 89 11.97 -2.63 2.63
C ARG A 89 13.04 -2.46 1.56
N LEU A 90 12.67 -2.49 0.27
CA LEU A 90 13.63 -2.28 -0.81
C LEU A 90 14.21 -0.87 -0.75
N GLY A 91 15.53 -0.75 -0.91
CA GLY A 91 16.21 0.55 -0.99
C GLY A 91 15.75 1.35 -2.22
N THR A 92 15.59 0.67 -3.34
CA THR A 92 15.08 1.23 -4.60
C THR A 92 13.95 0.35 -5.13
N LEU A 93 12.80 0.97 -5.40
CA LEU A 93 11.62 0.32 -5.96
C LEU A 93 11.05 1.20 -7.06
N HIS A 94 11.02 0.70 -8.30
CA HIS A 94 10.37 1.41 -9.41
C HIS A 94 8.84 1.45 -9.20
N PRO A 95 8.16 2.60 -9.41
CA PRO A 95 6.72 2.72 -9.19
C PRO A 95 5.86 1.78 -10.03
N GLU A 96 6.28 1.44 -11.25
CA GLU A 96 5.60 0.47 -12.11
C GLU A 96 5.47 -0.91 -11.44
N ARG A 97 6.56 -1.46 -10.89
CA ARG A 97 6.54 -2.76 -10.21
C ARG A 97 5.60 -2.76 -9.00
N LEU A 98 5.52 -1.62 -8.30
CA LEU A 98 4.55 -1.43 -7.23
C LEU A 98 3.12 -1.44 -7.79
N TYR A 99 2.87 -0.70 -8.87
CA TYR A 99 1.58 -0.66 -9.56
C TYR A 99 1.12 -2.06 -9.99
N GLU A 100 1.96 -2.80 -10.72
CA GLU A 100 1.63 -4.17 -11.16
C GLU A 100 1.25 -5.08 -9.97
N THR A 101 2.00 -4.98 -8.87
CA THR A 101 1.73 -5.77 -7.66
C THR A 101 0.40 -5.40 -7.01
N LEU A 102 0.08 -4.09 -6.94
CA LEU A 102 -1.16 -3.61 -6.35
C LEU A 102 -2.39 -3.94 -7.21
N VAL A 103 -2.28 -3.79 -8.53
CA VAL A 103 -3.36 -4.15 -9.46
C VAL A 103 -3.66 -5.63 -9.39
N ALA A 104 -2.63 -6.49 -9.42
CA ALA A 104 -2.81 -7.94 -9.27
C ALA A 104 -3.40 -8.34 -7.92
N PHE A 105 -3.27 -7.50 -6.88
CA PHE A 105 -3.91 -7.73 -5.59
C PHE A 105 -5.39 -7.30 -5.58
N CYS A 106 -5.73 -6.22 -6.26
CA CYS A 106 -7.10 -5.72 -6.36
C CYS A 106 -8.03 -6.61 -7.21
N GLY A 107 -7.46 -7.38 -8.15
CA GLY A 107 -8.22 -8.24 -9.07
C GLY A 107 -8.44 -7.57 -10.41
#